data_AF-G8R1H0-F1
#
_entry.id   AF-G8R1H0-F1
#
_cell.length_a   1.000
_cell.length_b   1.000
_cell.length_c   1.000
_cell.angle_alpha   90.00
_cell.angle_beta   90.00
_cell.angle_gamma   90.00
#
_symmetry.space_group_name_H-M   'P 1'
#
loop_
_entity.id
_entity.type
_entity.pdbx_description
1 polymer ?
#
loop_
_entity_poly.entity_id
_entity_poly.type
_entity_poly.pdbx_seq_one_letter_code
_entity_poly.pdbx_strand_id
1 'polypeptide(L)'
;MNQKKTALIVAGFIAFVVVVLAWNSFTYTVNTGEKGIMFRKFQGGLDKENIYGQGFHVKWPWDKVFIYDVRIKESVSKMQVLSKNGLTIIAELSYRYKPLESKVGYLHNEIGPDYHEQIIVPEIRSATREVIGKYLPEELYSSKRESIQDEIFQRTEVGMKEKNLLLDAVLIREVELPQNLKAAIERKLEQEQASLEYEFKLQQAKKEAQRQEIEAEGKATANRIINSSLSENILKEKGIEATLKLAESPNSKTVIIGSGKDGMPIILGNK
;
A
#
# COMPACT_ATOMS: atom_id res chain seq x y z
N MET A 1 79.64 -14.03 28.30
CA MET A 1 78.30 -13.39 28.18
C MET A 1 77.39 -14.01 29.23
N ASN A 2 76.86 -13.23 30.18
CA ASN A 2 76.23 -13.72 31.42
C ASN A 2 75.03 -14.66 31.14
N GLN A 3 75.10 -15.93 31.56
CA GLN A 3 74.00 -16.90 31.42
C GLN A 3 72.66 -16.40 31.98
N LYS A 4 72.70 -15.57 33.04
CA LYS A 4 71.52 -14.92 33.61
C LYS A 4 70.88 -13.90 32.66
N LYS A 5 71.67 -13.19 31.86
CA LYS A 5 71.18 -12.23 30.86
C LYS A 5 70.55 -12.95 29.67
N THR A 6 71.15 -14.04 29.20
CA THR A 6 70.55 -14.87 28.13
C THR A 6 69.27 -15.57 28.58
N ALA A 7 69.20 -16.05 29.84
CA ALA A 7 67.98 -16.62 30.38
C ALA A 7 66.84 -15.59 30.51
N LEU A 8 67.14 -14.35 30.93
CA LEU A 8 66.16 -13.26 30.97
C LEU A 8 65.67 -12.86 29.58
N ILE A 9 66.56 -12.84 28.58
CA ILE A 9 66.19 -12.55 27.18
C ILE A 9 65.30 -13.66 26.61
N VAL A 10 65.65 -14.93 26.85
CA VAL A 10 64.84 -16.08 26.40
C VAL A 10 63.49 -16.13 27.10
N ALA A 11 63.43 -15.88 28.42
CA ALA A 11 62.17 -15.79 29.16
C ALA A 11 61.29 -14.63 28.67
N GLY A 12 61.89 -13.47 28.39
CA GLY A 12 61.19 -12.31 27.81
C GLY A 12 60.64 -12.61 26.41
N PHE A 13 61.41 -13.33 25.58
CA PHE A 13 60.96 -13.75 24.25
C PHE A 13 59.80 -14.76 24.31
N ILE A 14 59.89 -15.73 25.21
CA ILE A 14 58.79 -16.71 25.43
C ILE A 14 57.53 -15.99 25.92
N ALA A 15 57.65 -15.07 26.88
CA ALA A 15 56.51 -14.27 27.35
C ALA A 15 55.89 -13.43 26.22
N PHE A 16 56.73 -12.81 25.38
CA PHE A 16 56.26 -12.05 24.21
C PHE A 16 55.52 -12.93 23.20
N VAL A 17 56.07 -14.11 22.87
CA VAL A 17 55.42 -15.07 21.97
C VAL A 17 54.08 -15.55 22.54
N VAL A 18 54.01 -15.83 23.84
CA VAL A 18 52.75 -16.21 24.51
C VAL A 18 51.71 -15.09 24.42
N VAL A 19 52.10 -13.84 24.63
CA VAL A 19 51.19 -12.68 24.51
C VAL A 19 50.70 -12.51 23.06
N VAL A 20 51.60 -12.63 22.07
CA VAL A 20 51.23 -12.53 20.65
C VAL A 20 50.31 -13.66 20.23
N LEU A 21 50.58 -14.91 20.65
CA LEU A 21 49.71 -16.05 20.37
C LEU A 21 48.35 -15.93 21.07
N ALA A 22 48.32 -15.36 22.28
CA ALA A 22 47.09 -15.14 23.02
C ALA A 22 46.33 -13.87 22.57
N TRP A 23 46.91 -13.02 21.71
CA TRP A 23 46.32 -11.74 21.28
C TRP A 23 44.89 -11.88 20.72
N ASN A 24 44.65 -12.93 19.92
CA ASN A 24 43.33 -13.24 19.37
C ASN A 24 42.31 -13.69 20.43
N SER A 25 42.76 -14.19 21.58
CA SER A 25 41.87 -14.57 22.69
C SER A 25 41.43 -13.37 23.55
N PHE A 26 42.26 -12.32 23.59
CA PHE A 26 42.01 -11.13 24.39
C PHE A 26 41.19 -10.06 23.67
N THR A 27 41.04 -10.13 22.35
CA THR A 27 40.48 -9.02 21.57
C THR A 27 39.27 -9.46 20.77
N TYR A 28 38.31 -8.56 20.60
CA TYR A 28 37.17 -8.76 19.71
C TYR A 28 36.76 -7.42 19.09
N THR A 29 36.20 -7.47 17.89
CA THR A 29 35.72 -6.28 17.18
C THR A 29 34.22 -6.41 17.00
N VAL A 30 33.48 -5.36 17.33
CA VAL A 30 32.06 -5.25 17.05
C VAL A 30 31.91 -4.40 15.79
N ASN A 31 31.29 -4.96 14.75
CA ASN A 31 31.14 -4.25 13.49
C ASN A 31 30.03 -3.20 13.57
N THR A 32 29.94 -2.37 12.53
CA THR A 32 28.88 -1.37 12.40
C THR A 32 27.50 -2.02 12.32
N GLY A 33 26.56 -1.54 13.12
CA GLY A 33 25.20 -2.10 13.18
C GLY A 33 25.08 -3.36 14.05
N GLU A 34 26.13 -3.73 14.78
CA GLU A 34 26.13 -4.83 15.73
C GLU A 34 26.24 -4.31 17.18
N LYS A 35 25.78 -5.13 18.11
CA LYS A 35 25.95 -4.93 19.56
C LYS A 35 26.52 -6.21 20.17
N GLY A 36 27.56 -6.06 20.98
CA GLY A 36 28.15 -7.15 21.74
C GLY A 36 27.59 -7.21 23.15
N ILE A 37 27.39 -8.42 23.66
CA ILE A 37 27.13 -8.69 25.08
C ILE A 37 28.17 -9.68 25.61
N MET A 38 28.58 -9.51 26.86
CA MET A 38 29.66 -10.27 27.47
C MET A 38 29.11 -11.27 28.48
N PHE A 39 29.53 -12.52 28.36
CA PHE A 39 29.35 -13.54 29.38
C PHE A 39 30.67 -13.71 30.14
N ARG A 40 30.66 -13.25 31.41
CA ARG A 40 31.81 -13.32 32.31
C ARG A 40 31.78 -14.63 33.09
N LYS A 41 32.69 -15.55 32.75
CA LYS A 41 32.65 -16.93 33.28
C LYS A 41 32.86 -17.01 34.81
N PHE A 42 33.63 -16.08 35.37
CA PHE A 42 34.02 -16.08 36.80
C PHE A 42 33.53 -14.87 37.60
N GLN A 43 32.78 -13.94 36.98
CA GLN A 43 32.35 -12.67 37.60
C GLN A 43 30.85 -12.42 37.44
N GLY A 44 30.01 -13.42 37.74
CA GLY A 44 28.56 -13.22 37.80
C GLY A 44 27.77 -13.53 36.53
N GLY A 45 28.38 -14.16 35.52
CA GLY A 45 27.66 -14.69 34.36
C GLY A 45 27.39 -13.66 33.27
N LEU A 46 26.19 -13.65 32.71
CA LEU A 46 25.83 -12.78 31.60
C LEU A 46 25.65 -11.33 32.07
N ASP A 47 26.40 -10.41 31.46
CA ASP A 47 26.25 -8.97 31.67
C ASP A 47 25.09 -8.45 30.80
N LYS A 48 23.93 -8.22 31.42
CA LYS A 48 22.70 -7.83 30.71
C LYS A 48 22.63 -6.33 30.40
N GLU A 49 23.32 -5.52 31.20
CA GLU A 49 23.20 -4.06 31.16
C GLU A 49 24.30 -3.41 30.31
N ASN A 50 25.52 -3.96 30.36
CA ASN A 50 26.64 -3.41 29.59
C ASN A 50 26.63 -3.94 28.16
N ILE A 51 26.11 -3.12 27.25
CA ILE A 51 26.04 -3.42 25.82
C ILE A 51 27.18 -2.71 25.10
N TYR A 52 28.04 -3.49 24.45
CA TYR A 52 29.22 -2.99 23.74
C TYR A 52 28.84 -2.56 22.33
N GLY A 53 29.07 -1.28 22.03
CA GLY A 53 28.87 -0.72 20.69
C GLY A 53 30.00 -1.05 19.71
N GLN A 54 29.90 -0.51 18.51
CA GLN A 54 30.90 -0.67 17.44
C GLN A 54 32.32 -0.27 17.90
N GLY A 55 33.32 -1.00 17.43
CA GLY A 55 34.72 -0.71 17.69
C GLY A 55 35.52 -1.91 18.20
N PHE A 56 36.78 -1.64 18.52
CA PHE A 56 37.72 -2.61 19.06
C PHE A 56 37.59 -2.68 20.59
N HIS A 57 37.42 -3.88 21.11
CA HIS A 57 37.25 -4.15 22.53
C HIS A 57 38.19 -5.25 23.00
N VAL A 58 38.51 -5.21 24.29
CA VAL A 58 39.37 -6.20 24.96
C VAL A 58 38.52 -6.98 25.95
N LYS A 59 38.63 -8.30 25.93
CA LYS A 59 37.99 -9.23 26.85
C LYS A 59 39.02 -10.13 27.52
N TRP A 60 38.64 -10.76 28.62
CA TRP A 60 39.46 -11.83 29.16
C TRP A 60 39.37 -13.10 28.29
N PRO A 61 40.42 -13.94 28.23
CA PRO A 61 40.43 -15.13 27.37
C PRO A 61 39.32 -16.13 27.69
N TRP A 62 38.86 -16.17 28.94
CA TRP A 62 37.80 -17.06 29.41
C TRP A 62 36.38 -16.49 29.24
N ASP A 63 36.24 -15.22 28.88
CA ASP A 63 34.94 -14.58 28.66
C ASP A 63 34.47 -14.82 27.22
N LYS A 64 33.16 -15.04 27.08
CA LYS A 64 32.51 -15.22 25.78
C LYS A 64 31.78 -13.94 25.40
N VAL A 65 31.86 -13.55 24.14
CA VAL A 65 31.10 -12.43 23.60
C VAL A 65 30.08 -12.98 22.61
N PHE A 66 28.84 -12.53 22.74
CA PHE A 66 27.79 -12.78 21.76
C PHE A 66 27.53 -11.48 21.02
N ILE A 67 27.56 -11.55 19.69
CA ILE A 67 27.36 -10.40 18.82
C ILE A 67 25.99 -10.53 18.17
N TYR A 68 25.20 -9.48 18.29
CA TYR A 68 23.85 -9.39 17.74
C TYR A 68 23.82 -8.29 16.68
N ASP A 69 23.27 -8.63 15.52
CA ASP A 69 22.93 -7.65 14.49
C ASP A 69 21.62 -6.96 14.88
N VAL A 70 21.71 -5.64 15.14
CA VAL A 70 20.57 -4.81 15.58
C VAL A 70 19.96 -4.02 14.42
N ARG A 71 20.39 -4.27 13.18
CA ARG A 71 19.78 -3.67 11.99
C ARG A 71 18.43 -4.30 11.71
N ILE A 72 17.62 -3.55 10.95
CA ILE A 72 16.34 -4.04 10.43
C ILE A 72 16.62 -5.19 9.48
N LYS A 73 15.98 -6.34 9.75
CA LYS A 73 15.99 -7.52 8.88
C LYS A 73 14.60 -7.77 8.35
N GLU A 74 14.51 -8.20 7.10
CA GLU A 74 13.27 -8.67 6.50
C GLU A 74 13.24 -10.20 6.51
N SER A 75 12.09 -10.77 6.82
CA SER A 75 11.82 -12.19 6.68
C SER A 75 10.42 -12.39 6.13
N VAL A 76 10.19 -13.56 5.55
CA VAL A 76 8.93 -13.94 4.91
C VAL A 76 8.40 -15.19 5.59
N SER A 77 7.10 -15.21 5.88
CA SER A 77 6.41 -16.39 6.39
C SER A 77 5.20 -16.70 5.53
N LYS A 78 5.24 -17.85 4.85
CA LYS A 78 4.10 -18.46 4.17
C LYS A 78 3.40 -19.45 5.09
N MET A 79 2.09 -19.35 5.22
CA MET A 79 1.31 -20.24 6.08
C MET A 79 -0.13 -20.44 5.58
N GLN A 80 -0.68 -21.60 5.92
CA GLN A 80 -2.09 -21.90 5.70
C GLN A 80 -2.92 -21.46 6.91
N VAL A 81 -3.98 -20.71 6.64
CA VAL A 81 -4.91 -20.16 7.65
C VAL A 81 -6.35 -20.42 7.24
N LEU A 82 -7.25 -20.38 8.22
CA LEU A 82 -8.69 -20.47 8.00
C LEU A 82 -9.31 -19.08 8.10
N SER A 83 -10.13 -18.71 7.12
CA SER A 83 -10.96 -17.50 7.17
C SER A 83 -12.17 -17.69 8.09
N LYS A 84 -12.93 -16.61 8.30
CA LYS A 84 -14.18 -16.61 9.09
C LYS A 84 -15.19 -17.67 8.67
N ASN A 85 -15.27 -18.00 7.38
CA ASN A 85 -16.18 -19.02 6.85
C ASN A 85 -15.53 -20.41 6.74
N GLY A 86 -14.38 -20.63 7.37
CA GLY A 86 -13.70 -21.93 7.42
C GLY A 86 -12.99 -22.33 6.13
N LEU A 87 -12.80 -21.39 5.20
CA LEU A 87 -12.06 -21.67 3.98
C LEU A 87 -10.55 -21.62 4.25
N THR A 88 -9.86 -22.60 3.67
CA THR A 88 -8.40 -22.65 3.67
C THR A 88 -7.86 -21.60 2.69
N ILE A 89 -6.99 -20.72 3.21
CA ILE A 89 -6.27 -19.71 2.43
C ILE A 89 -4.78 -19.86 2.72
N ILE A 90 -3.94 -19.66 1.70
CA ILE A 90 -2.49 -19.57 1.89
C ILE A 90 -2.12 -18.10 1.88
N ALA A 91 -1.60 -17.60 2.99
CA ALA A 91 -1.15 -16.22 3.15
C ALA A 91 0.38 -16.18 3.23
N GLU A 92 0.98 -15.27 2.47
CA GLU A 92 2.39 -14.94 2.53
C GLU A 92 2.56 -13.54 3.12
N LEU A 93 3.28 -13.44 4.23
CA LEU A 93 3.58 -12.18 4.90
C LEU A 93 5.07 -11.90 4.88
N SER A 94 5.47 -10.67 4.53
CA SER A 94 6.80 -10.14 4.85
C SER A 94 6.72 -9.28 6.10
N TYR A 95 7.73 -9.38 6.95
CA TYR A 95 7.83 -8.55 8.14
C TYR A 95 9.26 -8.11 8.35
N ARG A 96 9.40 -6.88 8.86
CA ARG A 96 10.67 -6.27 9.20
C ARG A 96 10.79 -6.16 10.70
N TYR A 97 11.91 -6.62 11.24
CA TYR A 97 12.14 -6.67 12.67
C TYR A 97 13.58 -6.33 13.04
N LYS A 98 13.79 -5.96 14.30
CA LYS A 98 15.11 -5.83 14.90
C LYS A 98 15.07 -6.05 16.42
N PRO A 99 16.15 -6.55 17.04
CA PRO A 99 16.30 -6.50 18.49
C PRO A 99 16.27 -5.07 19.02
N LEU A 100 15.74 -4.87 20.23
CA LEU A 100 15.86 -3.59 20.92
C LEU A 100 17.30 -3.40 21.40
N GLU A 101 18.01 -2.43 20.81
CA GLU A 101 19.44 -2.19 21.06
C GLU A 101 19.82 -2.05 22.54
N SER A 102 18.98 -1.42 23.34
CA SER A 102 19.22 -1.18 24.77
C SER A 102 18.94 -2.38 25.66
N LYS A 103 18.34 -3.45 25.12
CA LYS A 103 17.93 -4.64 25.89
C LYS A 103 18.37 -5.97 25.27
N VAL A 104 19.38 -5.95 24.40
CA VAL A 104 19.94 -7.16 23.77
C VAL A 104 20.44 -8.17 24.81
N GLY A 105 20.98 -7.71 25.94
CA GLY A 105 21.40 -8.59 27.04
C GLY A 105 20.24 -9.38 27.67
N TYR A 106 19.07 -8.76 27.80
CA TYR A 106 17.85 -9.43 28.28
C TYR A 106 17.32 -10.42 27.24
N LEU A 107 17.31 -10.04 25.97
CA LEU A 107 16.93 -10.91 24.86
C LEU A 107 17.76 -12.21 24.86
N HIS A 108 19.08 -12.10 24.97
CA HIS A 108 19.95 -13.29 25.02
C HIS A 108 19.70 -14.15 26.26
N ASN A 109 19.45 -13.53 27.41
CA ASN A 109 19.21 -14.27 28.64
C ASN A 109 17.91 -15.07 28.61
N GLU A 110 16.85 -14.50 28.06
CA GLU A 110 15.50 -15.09 28.10
C GLU A 110 15.25 -16.07 26.95
N ILE A 111 15.82 -15.79 25.77
CA ILE A 111 15.53 -16.52 24.53
C ILE A 111 16.81 -17.04 23.89
N GLY A 112 17.83 -16.19 23.77
CA GLY A 112 19.10 -16.54 23.14
C GLY A 112 19.23 -16.03 21.70
N PRO A 113 20.14 -16.62 20.90
CA PRO A 113 20.41 -16.15 19.53
C PRO A 113 19.30 -16.52 18.53
N ASP A 114 18.56 -17.61 18.75
CA ASP A 114 17.52 -18.12 17.83
C ASP A 114 16.15 -17.47 18.05
N TYR A 115 16.14 -16.18 18.43
CA TYR A 115 14.92 -15.46 18.79
C TYR A 115 13.95 -15.29 17.60
N HIS A 116 14.45 -15.35 16.37
CA HIS A 116 13.62 -15.27 15.18
C HIS A 116 12.70 -16.50 15.05
N GLU A 117 13.27 -17.70 15.12
CA GLU A 117 12.56 -18.97 15.00
C GLU A 117 11.72 -19.28 16.23
N GLN A 118 12.20 -18.92 17.42
CA GLN A 118 11.54 -19.25 18.68
C GLN A 118 10.41 -18.30 19.06
N ILE A 119 10.49 -17.02 18.67
CA ILE A 119 9.54 -15.98 19.11
C ILE A 119 8.87 -15.31 17.92
N ILE A 120 9.63 -14.72 17.01
CA ILE A 120 9.07 -13.88 15.93
C ILE A 120 8.15 -14.68 15.01
N VAL A 121 8.63 -15.83 14.52
CA VAL A 121 7.86 -16.69 13.61
C VAL A 121 6.56 -17.19 14.27
N PRO A 122 6.57 -17.74 15.50
CA PRO A 122 5.34 -18.09 16.21
C PRO A 122 4.40 -16.92 16.46
N GLU A 123 4.91 -15.75 16.85
CA GLU A 123 4.08 -14.59 17.18
C GLU A 123 3.36 -14.04 15.94
N ILE A 124 4.08 -13.88 14.83
CA ILE A 124 3.50 -13.50 13.53
C ILE A 124 2.44 -14.52 13.10
N ARG A 125 2.74 -15.82 13.22
CA ARG A 125 1.81 -16.91 12.84
C ARG A 125 0.57 -16.94 13.72
N SER A 126 0.69 -16.66 15.01
CA SER A 126 -0.42 -16.60 15.95
C SER A 126 -1.33 -15.41 15.63
N ALA A 127 -0.75 -14.21 15.55
CA ALA A 127 -1.47 -12.98 15.23
C ALA A 127 -2.17 -13.06 13.86
N THR A 128 -1.47 -13.58 12.84
CA THR A 128 -2.02 -13.76 11.50
C THR A 128 -3.25 -14.67 11.53
N ARG A 129 -3.19 -15.82 12.22
CA ARG A 129 -4.33 -16.74 12.34
C ARG A 129 -5.51 -16.11 13.07
N GLU A 130 -5.24 -15.39 14.15
CA GLU A 130 -6.28 -14.73 14.94
C GLU A 130 -7.00 -13.66 14.13
N VAL A 131 -6.24 -12.80 13.43
CA VAL A 131 -6.80 -11.70 12.64
C VAL A 131 -7.52 -12.25 11.41
N ILE A 132 -6.86 -13.07 10.58
CA ILE A 132 -7.47 -13.59 9.34
C ILE A 132 -8.73 -14.40 9.64
N GLY A 133 -8.79 -15.12 10.77
CA GLY A 133 -9.98 -15.85 11.20
C GLY A 133 -11.21 -14.98 11.44
N LYS A 134 -11.05 -13.65 11.59
CA LYS A 134 -12.17 -12.70 11.75
C LYS A 134 -12.72 -12.17 10.43
N TYR A 135 -12.00 -12.36 9.32
CA TYR A 135 -12.34 -11.78 8.02
C TYR A 135 -12.72 -12.84 6.98
N LEU A 136 -13.49 -12.39 6.00
CA LEU A 136 -13.85 -13.16 4.82
C LEU A 136 -12.70 -13.14 3.79
N PRO A 137 -12.56 -14.19 2.95
CA PRO A 137 -11.53 -14.22 1.90
C PRO A 137 -11.58 -13.02 0.94
N GLU A 138 -12.78 -12.53 0.62
CA GLU A 138 -13.01 -11.38 -0.25
C GLU A 138 -12.42 -10.08 0.33
N GLU A 139 -12.46 -9.93 1.65
CA GLU A 139 -12.01 -8.75 2.39
C GLU A 139 -10.47 -8.66 2.43
N LEU A 140 -9.79 -9.82 2.47
CA LEU A 140 -8.33 -9.94 2.40
C LEU A 140 -7.78 -9.53 1.04
N TYR A 141 -8.54 -9.81 -0.03
CA TYR A 141 -8.13 -9.53 -1.39
C TYR A 141 -8.34 -8.05 -1.78
N SER A 142 -9.30 -7.35 -1.16
CA SER A 142 -9.77 -6.05 -1.63
C SER A 142 -9.82 -4.98 -0.54
N SER A 143 -11.02 -4.70 -0.02
CA SER A 143 -11.38 -3.46 0.68
C SER A 143 -10.77 -3.28 2.06
N LYS A 144 -10.35 -4.36 2.73
CA LYS A 144 -9.87 -4.30 4.13
C LYS A 144 -8.43 -4.75 4.31
N ARG A 145 -7.68 -4.98 3.23
CA ARG A 145 -6.29 -5.48 3.30
C ARG A 145 -5.40 -4.65 4.22
N GLU A 146 -5.48 -3.31 4.11
CA GLU A 146 -4.68 -2.39 4.94
C GLU A 146 -5.07 -2.48 6.42
N SER A 147 -6.36 -2.43 6.73
CA SER A 147 -6.86 -2.58 8.11
C SER A 147 -6.47 -3.92 8.73
N ILE A 148 -6.48 -5.00 7.95
CA ILE A 148 -6.08 -6.34 8.40
C ILE A 148 -4.58 -6.37 8.69
N GLN A 149 -3.79 -5.77 7.81
CA GLN A 149 -2.34 -5.67 7.98
C GLN A 149 -1.98 -4.88 9.23
N ASP A 150 -2.66 -3.77 9.50
CA ASP A 150 -2.47 -2.95 10.70
C ASP A 150 -2.87 -3.71 11.97
N GLU A 151 -3.97 -4.47 11.93
CA GLU A 151 -4.40 -5.30 13.07
C GLU A 151 -3.36 -6.40 13.38
N ILE A 152 -2.81 -7.06 12.34
CA ILE A 152 -1.71 -8.03 12.50
C ILE A 152 -0.48 -7.34 13.10
N PHE A 153 -0.09 -6.18 12.56
CA PHE A 153 1.06 -5.43 13.05
C PHE A 153 0.91 -5.08 14.53
N GLN A 154 -0.21 -4.47 14.94
CA GLN A 154 -0.45 -4.08 16.32
C GLN A 154 -0.44 -5.29 17.26
N ARG A 155 -1.07 -6.39 16.85
CA ARG A 155 -1.13 -7.61 17.65
C ARG A 155 0.26 -8.21 17.85
N THR A 156 1.05 -8.35 16.79
CA THR A 156 2.41 -8.90 16.88
C THR A 156 3.36 -7.94 17.62
N GLU A 157 3.22 -6.63 17.42
CA GLU A 157 4.08 -5.64 18.07
C GLU A 157 4.01 -5.73 19.59
N VAL A 158 2.81 -5.94 20.16
CA VAL A 158 2.62 -6.12 21.61
C VAL A 158 3.41 -7.34 22.12
N GLY A 159 3.25 -8.51 21.51
CA GLY A 159 3.96 -9.74 21.92
C GLY A 159 5.47 -9.64 21.73
N MET A 160 5.94 -8.98 20.67
CA MET A 160 7.37 -8.77 20.42
C MET A 160 8.01 -7.77 21.39
N LYS A 161 7.31 -6.68 21.75
CA LYS A 161 7.83 -5.67 22.68
C LYS A 161 8.10 -6.25 24.07
N GLU A 162 7.24 -7.14 24.56
CA GLU A 162 7.44 -7.84 25.84
C GLU A 162 8.72 -8.68 25.85
N LYS A 163 9.18 -9.11 24.68
CA LYS A 163 10.39 -9.93 24.49
C LYS A 163 11.60 -9.13 24.03
N ASN A 164 11.57 -7.80 24.17
CA ASN A 164 12.67 -6.90 23.79
C ASN A 164 12.99 -6.93 22.27
N LEU A 165 11.97 -7.19 21.45
CA LEU A 165 12.04 -7.15 20.00
C LEU A 165 11.18 -6.00 19.47
N LEU A 166 11.61 -5.39 18.37
CA LEU A 166 10.87 -4.36 17.67
C LEU A 166 10.41 -4.87 16.31
N LEU A 167 9.15 -4.61 16.01
CA LEU A 167 8.53 -4.84 14.72
C LEU A 167 8.42 -3.50 14.00
N ASP A 168 8.95 -3.42 12.79
CA ASP A 168 8.97 -2.20 11.98
C ASP A 168 7.80 -2.16 10.99
N ALA A 169 7.52 -3.30 10.34
CA ALA A 169 6.38 -3.43 9.44
C ALA A 169 5.96 -4.89 9.32
N VAL A 170 4.68 -5.12 9.05
CA VAL A 170 4.14 -6.38 8.55
C VAL A 170 3.38 -6.07 7.28
N LEU A 171 3.64 -6.81 6.21
CA LEU A 171 3.01 -6.63 4.92
C LEU A 171 2.46 -7.97 4.44
N ILE A 172 1.20 -7.99 4.01
CA ILE A 172 0.64 -9.14 3.30
C ILE A 172 1.16 -9.06 1.86
N ARG A 173 1.94 -10.04 1.40
CA ARG A 173 2.48 -10.08 0.03
C ARG A 173 1.48 -10.70 -0.93
N GLU A 174 1.04 -11.91 -0.60
CA GLU A 174 0.19 -12.72 -1.45
C GLU A 174 -0.86 -13.47 -0.63
N VAL A 175 -2.05 -13.63 -1.21
CA VAL A 175 -3.16 -14.40 -0.65
C VAL A 175 -3.65 -15.34 -1.75
N GLU A 176 -3.34 -16.62 -1.64
CA GLU A 176 -3.79 -17.63 -2.59
C GLU A 176 -5.15 -18.20 -2.14
N LEU A 177 -6.16 -17.97 -2.98
CA LEU A 177 -7.50 -18.51 -2.85
C LEU A 177 -7.69 -19.72 -3.78
N PRO A 178 -8.52 -20.71 -3.42
CA PRO A 178 -8.93 -21.76 -4.35
C PRO A 178 -9.48 -21.16 -5.67
N GLN A 179 -9.03 -21.67 -6.82
CA GLN A 179 -9.33 -21.07 -8.14
C GLN A 179 -10.84 -20.87 -8.39
N ASN A 180 -11.67 -21.84 -8.02
CA ASN A 180 -13.12 -21.76 -8.18
C ASN A 180 -13.73 -20.58 -7.42
N LEU A 181 -13.22 -20.29 -6.23
CA LEU A 181 -13.70 -19.19 -5.41
C LEU A 181 -13.22 -17.85 -5.97
N LYS A 182 -11.94 -17.75 -6.35
CA LYS A 182 -11.40 -16.55 -6.99
C LYS A 182 -12.23 -16.16 -8.22
N ALA A 183 -12.52 -17.11 -9.10
CA ALA A 183 -13.36 -16.89 -10.27
C ALA A 183 -14.81 -16.48 -9.89
N ALA A 184 -15.38 -17.07 -8.84
CA ALA A 184 -16.71 -16.69 -8.36
C ALA A 184 -16.75 -15.27 -7.79
N ILE A 185 -15.73 -14.85 -7.04
CA ILE A 185 -15.60 -13.50 -6.48
C ILE A 185 -15.41 -12.49 -7.61
N GLU A 186 -14.51 -12.76 -8.55
CA GLU A 186 -14.28 -11.90 -9.73
C GLU A 186 -15.57 -11.73 -10.53
N ARG A 187 -16.30 -12.81 -10.80
CA ARG A 187 -17.59 -12.76 -11.51
C ARG A 187 -18.65 -11.97 -10.74
N LYS A 188 -18.73 -12.14 -9.42
CA LYS A 188 -19.66 -11.37 -8.58
C LYS A 188 -19.34 -9.88 -8.63
N LEU A 189 -18.06 -9.51 -8.47
CA LEU A 189 -17.61 -8.13 -8.55
C LEU A 189 -17.91 -7.52 -9.93
N GLU A 190 -17.66 -8.26 -11.01
CA GLU A 190 -17.99 -7.82 -12.36
C GLU A 190 -19.50 -7.56 -12.52
N GLN A 191 -20.35 -8.45 -12.00
CA GLN A 191 -21.81 -8.28 -12.03
C GLN A 191 -22.27 -7.08 -11.20
N GLU A 192 -21.71 -6.86 -10.01
CA GLU A 192 -22.00 -5.68 -9.18
C GLU A 192 -21.61 -4.39 -9.90
N GLN A 193 -20.42 -4.35 -10.52
CA GLN A 193 -19.98 -3.19 -11.31
C GLN A 193 -20.88 -2.96 -12.53
N ALA A 194 -21.26 -4.01 -13.24
CA ALA A 194 -22.17 -3.91 -14.39
C ALA A 194 -23.56 -3.39 -13.99
N SER A 195 -24.07 -3.83 -12.83
CA SER A 195 -25.34 -3.33 -12.28
C SER A 195 -25.25 -1.85 -11.93
N LEU A 196 -24.18 -1.44 -11.25
CA LEU A 196 -23.93 -0.02 -10.93
C LEU A 196 -23.82 0.83 -12.20
N GLU A 197 -23.08 0.36 -13.21
CA GLU A 197 -22.97 1.05 -14.50
C GLU A 197 -24.33 1.20 -15.18
N TYR A 198 -25.15 0.15 -15.16
CA TYR A 198 -26.50 0.18 -15.73
C TYR A 198 -27.41 1.18 -14.99
N GLU A 199 -27.34 1.22 -13.65
CA GLU A 199 -28.05 2.23 -12.85
C GLU A 199 -27.60 3.65 -13.21
N PHE A 200 -26.29 3.89 -13.36
CA PHE A 200 -25.78 5.19 -13.79
C PHE A 200 -26.28 5.57 -15.19
N LYS A 201 -26.30 4.63 -16.14
CA LYS A 201 -26.88 4.85 -17.49
C LYS A 201 -28.35 5.20 -17.42
N LEU A 202 -29.14 4.50 -16.61
CA LEU A 202 -30.56 4.77 -16.44
C LEU A 202 -30.80 6.14 -15.80
N GLN A 203 -30.00 6.53 -14.80
CA GLN A 203 -30.05 7.87 -14.23
C GLN A 203 -29.67 8.95 -15.24
N GLN A 204 -28.64 8.72 -16.06
CA GLN A 204 -28.23 9.64 -17.12
C GLN A 204 -29.34 9.81 -18.17
N ALA A 205 -29.95 8.71 -18.63
CA ALA A 205 -31.06 8.75 -19.57
C ALA A 205 -32.28 9.50 -19.01
N LYS A 206 -32.60 9.32 -17.72
CA LYS A 206 -33.67 10.09 -17.06
C LYS A 206 -33.37 11.58 -17.02
N LYS A 207 -32.15 11.98 -16.65
CA LYS A 207 -31.73 13.38 -16.64
C LYS A 207 -31.75 13.98 -18.04
N GLU A 208 -31.37 13.21 -19.05
CA GLU A 208 -31.40 13.61 -20.45
C GLU A 208 -32.84 13.82 -20.95
N ALA A 209 -33.76 12.91 -20.62
CA ALA A 209 -35.18 13.05 -20.94
C ALA A 209 -35.78 14.30 -20.27
N GLN A 210 -35.50 14.54 -18.99
CA GLN A 210 -35.91 15.75 -18.28
C GLN A 210 -35.34 17.02 -18.93
N ARG A 211 -34.08 17.00 -19.37
CA ARG A 211 -33.47 18.12 -20.09
C ARG A 211 -34.21 18.44 -21.39
N GLN A 212 -34.57 17.40 -22.16
CA GLN A 212 -35.30 17.55 -23.42
C GLN A 212 -36.72 18.07 -23.20
N GLU A 213 -37.41 17.63 -22.15
CA GLU A 213 -38.74 18.12 -21.76
C GLU A 213 -38.69 19.62 -21.41
N ILE A 214 -37.75 20.03 -20.55
CA ILE A 214 -37.55 21.44 -20.19
C ILE A 214 -37.20 22.28 -21.43
N GLU A 215 -36.37 21.76 -22.33
CA GLU A 215 -36.03 22.45 -23.58
C GLU A 215 -37.26 22.61 -24.50
N ALA A 216 -38.09 21.57 -24.62
CA ALA A 216 -39.31 21.59 -25.41
C ALA A 216 -40.34 22.57 -24.82
N GLU A 217 -40.54 22.57 -23.50
CA GLU A 217 -41.41 23.53 -22.80
C GLU A 217 -40.91 24.97 -22.96
N GLY A 218 -39.58 25.17 -22.87
CA GLY A 218 -38.93 26.46 -23.12
C GLY A 218 -39.20 26.97 -24.53
N LYS A 219 -39.02 26.12 -25.55
CA LYS A 219 -39.34 26.44 -26.96
C LYS A 219 -40.82 26.69 -27.18
N ALA A 220 -41.70 25.87 -26.61
CA ALA A 220 -43.15 26.04 -26.73
C ALA A 220 -43.62 27.36 -26.11
N THR A 221 -43.09 27.72 -24.94
CA THR A 221 -43.37 28.98 -24.26
C THR A 221 -42.83 30.17 -25.04
N ALA A 222 -41.59 30.09 -25.54
CA ALA A 222 -41.01 31.10 -26.41
C ALA A 222 -41.87 31.32 -27.67
N ASN A 223 -42.28 30.24 -28.35
CA ASN A 223 -43.16 30.31 -29.51
C ASN A 223 -44.53 30.93 -29.19
N ARG A 224 -45.10 30.62 -28.02
CA ARG A 224 -46.37 31.22 -27.57
C ARG A 224 -46.23 32.72 -27.36
N ILE A 225 -45.15 33.17 -26.73
CA ILE A 225 -44.83 34.59 -26.51
C ILE A 225 -44.61 35.29 -27.86
N ILE A 226 -43.85 34.69 -28.77
CA ILE A 226 -43.62 35.20 -30.12
C ILE A 226 -44.97 35.32 -30.88
N ASN A 227 -45.78 34.28 -30.90
CA ASN A 227 -47.10 34.31 -31.56
C ASN A 227 -48.03 35.37 -30.96
N SER A 228 -48.02 35.56 -29.64
CA SER A 228 -48.81 36.62 -29.00
C SER A 228 -48.30 38.04 -29.29
N SER A 229 -47.03 38.18 -29.64
CA SER A 229 -46.41 39.48 -29.99
C SER A 229 -46.38 39.76 -31.50
N LEU A 230 -46.71 38.77 -32.35
CA LEU A 230 -46.84 38.94 -33.80
C LEU A 230 -48.16 39.65 -34.14
N SER A 231 -48.07 40.91 -34.55
CA SER A 231 -49.18 41.64 -35.19
C SER A 231 -49.09 41.56 -36.72
N GLU A 232 -50.18 41.78 -37.45
CA GLU A 232 -50.19 41.75 -38.93
C GLU A 232 -49.15 42.70 -39.56
N ASN A 233 -48.88 43.84 -38.91
CA ASN A 233 -47.87 44.80 -39.37
C ASN A 233 -46.45 44.24 -39.21
N ILE A 234 -46.16 43.53 -38.11
CA ILE A 234 -44.85 42.90 -37.86
C ILE A 234 -44.62 41.72 -38.82
N LEU A 235 -45.66 40.94 -39.14
CA LEU A 235 -45.57 39.86 -40.12
C LEU A 235 -45.28 40.40 -41.53
N LYS A 236 -45.92 41.51 -41.94
CA LYS A 236 -45.59 42.21 -43.19
C LYS A 236 -44.17 42.75 -43.20
N GLU A 237 -43.73 43.39 -42.12
CA GLU A 237 -42.36 43.90 -41.98
C GLU A 237 -41.32 42.77 -42.12
N LYS A 238 -41.51 41.63 -41.43
CA LYS A 238 -40.64 40.46 -41.57
C LYS A 238 -40.68 39.84 -42.97
N GLY A 239 -41.84 39.84 -43.62
CA GLY A 239 -41.97 39.39 -45.02
C GLY A 239 -41.17 40.26 -45.99
N ILE A 240 -41.21 41.58 -45.81
CA ILE A 240 -40.41 42.55 -46.58
C ILE A 240 -38.92 42.30 -46.32
N GLU A 241 -38.52 42.13 -45.06
CA GLU A 241 -37.11 41.89 -44.69
C GLU A 241 -36.57 40.57 -45.29
N ALA A 242 -37.37 39.49 -45.25
CA ALA A 242 -37.02 38.21 -45.86
C ALA A 242 -36.89 38.33 -47.39
N THR A 243 -37.77 39.10 -48.02
CA THR A 243 -37.71 39.36 -49.46
C THR A 243 -36.48 40.20 -49.83
N LEU A 244 -36.12 41.19 -49.01
CA LEU A 244 -34.92 42.01 -49.18
C LEU A 244 -33.65 41.14 -49.10
N LYS A 245 -33.54 40.30 -48.07
CA LYS A 245 -32.42 39.35 -47.90
C LYS A 245 -32.30 38.34 -49.04
N LEU A 246 -33.43 37.90 -49.61
CA LEU A 246 -33.44 37.04 -50.79
C LEU A 246 -33.02 37.77 -52.07
N ALA A 247 -33.40 39.04 -52.22
CA ALA A 247 -32.98 39.88 -53.35
C ALA A 247 -31.48 40.24 -53.29
N GLU A 248 -30.91 40.37 -52.08
CA GLU A 248 -29.47 40.61 -51.87
C GLU A 248 -28.62 39.34 -51.95
N SER A 249 -29.22 38.15 -51.96
CA SER A 249 -28.50 36.89 -52.03
C SER A 249 -27.95 36.62 -53.43
N PRO A 250 -26.65 36.34 -53.60
CA PRO A 250 -25.99 36.25 -54.92
C PRO A 250 -26.46 35.06 -55.79
N ASN A 251 -27.32 34.18 -55.29
CA ASN A 251 -27.83 32.99 -55.98
C ASN A 251 -29.32 33.05 -56.35
N SER A 252 -30.03 34.15 -56.10
CA SER A 252 -31.43 34.28 -56.53
C SER A 252 -31.51 34.81 -57.96
N LYS A 253 -32.15 34.07 -58.87
CA LYS A 253 -32.18 34.42 -60.31
C LYS A 253 -33.51 35.00 -60.81
N THR A 254 -34.64 34.69 -60.17
CA THR A 254 -35.94 35.37 -60.40
C THR A 254 -36.88 35.09 -59.22
N VAL A 255 -37.44 36.13 -58.59
CA VAL A 255 -38.41 36.01 -57.49
C VAL A 255 -39.76 36.55 -57.99
N ILE A 256 -40.78 35.69 -58.06
CA ILE A 256 -42.13 36.06 -58.52
C ILE A 256 -43.08 36.07 -57.31
N ILE A 257 -43.68 37.23 -57.03
CA ILE A 257 -44.62 37.42 -55.92
C ILE A 257 -46.04 37.35 -56.49
N GLY A 258 -46.80 36.33 -56.08
CA GLY A 258 -48.18 36.13 -56.54
C GLY A 258 -49.15 37.12 -55.90
N SER A 259 -49.99 37.78 -56.71
CA SER A 259 -51.01 38.77 -56.30
C SER A 259 -52.27 38.12 -55.71
N GLY A 260 -52.13 37.25 -54.71
CA GLY A 260 -53.22 36.72 -53.88
C GLY A 260 -53.17 37.29 -52.46
N LYS A 261 -54.31 37.30 -51.74
CA LYS A 261 -54.43 37.91 -50.39
C LYS A 261 -53.44 37.37 -49.33
N ASP A 262 -52.83 36.19 -49.55
CA ASP A 262 -51.80 35.59 -48.68
C ASP A 262 -50.44 35.43 -49.37
N GLY A 263 -50.06 36.37 -50.26
CA GLY A 263 -48.90 36.31 -51.18
C GLY A 263 -47.55 35.91 -50.56
N MET A 264 -47.37 34.61 -50.31
CA MET A 264 -46.09 34.00 -50.02
C MET A 264 -45.37 33.68 -51.34
N PRO A 265 -44.07 34.00 -51.47
CA PRO A 265 -43.32 33.78 -52.70
C PRO A 265 -43.22 32.28 -53.02
N ILE A 266 -43.53 31.90 -54.26
CA ILE A 266 -43.41 30.52 -54.76
C ILE A 266 -42.10 30.39 -55.52
N ILE A 267 -41.27 29.43 -55.10
CA ILE A 267 -40.02 29.08 -55.80
C ILE A 267 -40.38 28.10 -56.93
N LEU A 268 -40.36 28.57 -58.17
CA LEU A 268 -40.48 27.70 -59.34
C LEU A 268 -39.07 27.23 -59.74
N GLY A 269 -38.75 25.99 -59.37
CA GLY A 269 -37.56 25.29 -59.86
C GLY A 269 -37.81 24.77 -61.27
N ASN A 270 -36.96 25.14 -62.23
CA ASN A 270 -36.98 24.59 -63.59
C ASN A 270 -36.41 23.16 -63.61
N LYS A 271 -36.95 22.32 -64.51
CA LYS A 271 -36.30 21.07 -64.93
C LYS A 271 -34.87 21.31 -65.41
#